data_AF-A0A0K6IUT4-F1
#
_entry.id   AF-A0A0K6IUT4-F1
#
_cell.length_a   1.000
_cell.length_b   1.000
_cell.length_c   1.000
_cell.angle_alpha   90.00
_cell.angle_beta   90.00
_cell.angle_gamma   90.00
#
_symmetry.space_group_name_H-M   'P 1'
#
loop_
_entity.id
_entity.type
_entity.pdbx_description
1 polymer ?
#
loop_
_entity_poly.entity_id
_entity_poly.type
_entity_poly.pdbx_seq_one_letter_code
_entity_poly.pdbx_strand_id
1 'polypeptide(L)'
;MSPELAQTKLSRQRQRGFSTSLNRIRREICLSDDEKAGATKTFFTKVKEELEFIPARLNVIEIWQDKAVFESSTGEQIIAAKRPTHPLGKCVATTSLLAYVITSKYADGLPLYLLDGMLARLGYEMRRNNMANWIIRLDDVFKPLINLMREQQNLGRYIQADETRIQVLKETGKTAQSDKWMWVTRGGPPDKPSVLFDYGPTRAGHVPARLLDGFSGVLQVDGYSGYGKVCRELDIARIGCWDNARRKFVEAARGAAPQKGKSNKATPSKVDVAVGKIGKLYAIERKIENLSKSEKYTVRQELALPLLEDFKAWLETNLTKVPKDSPIFKAIQYSLNQWESLIAYCDYGFVHISNALAENAIRPFAVGRRNWLFADSSRGANASATCYSLRQIVQASCTCDRLSWFAPWLKEAKGYLFDGAIGRWDSIGAYIETAKANGLEPSSYIQHVLDHIADADTLEKLEALLPWNRAKAG
;
A
#
# COMPACT_ATOMS: atom_id res chain seq x y z
N MET A 1 -19.52 -46.03 -0.17
CA MET A 1 -18.85 -44.98 0.64
C MET A 1 -17.67 -44.50 -0.18
N SER A 2 -17.83 -43.38 -0.89
CA SER A 2 -16.86 -42.93 -1.89
C SER A 2 -15.63 -42.25 -1.27
N PRO A 3 -14.46 -42.34 -1.93
CA PRO A 3 -13.16 -41.96 -1.40
C PRO A 3 -12.90 -40.46 -1.55
N GLU A 4 -13.66 -39.64 -0.84
CA GLU A 4 -13.64 -38.17 -1.00
C GLU A 4 -13.40 -37.44 0.34
N LEU A 5 -12.43 -37.93 1.12
CA LEU A 5 -12.00 -37.32 2.39
C LEU A 5 -10.47 -37.19 2.53
N ALA A 6 -9.74 -37.18 1.40
CA ALA A 6 -8.32 -36.83 1.39
C ALA A 6 -8.16 -35.32 1.22
N GLN A 7 -8.28 -34.58 2.33
CA GLN A 7 -8.00 -33.15 2.40
C GLN A 7 -6.61 -32.83 1.84
N THR A 8 -6.62 -31.95 0.85
CA THR A 8 -5.49 -31.26 0.23
C THR A 8 -4.69 -30.48 1.28
N LYS A 9 -3.79 -31.15 1.99
CA LYS A 9 -2.60 -30.50 2.55
C LYS A 9 -1.72 -30.13 1.37
N LEU A 10 -1.89 -28.92 0.84
CA LEU A 10 -0.86 -28.28 0.03
C LEU A 10 0.41 -28.25 0.89
N SER A 11 1.31 -29.21 0.67
CA SER A 11 2.62 -29.17 1.26
C SER A 11 3.24 -27.87 0.75
N ARG A 12 3.55 -26.95 1.67
CA ARG A 12 4.41 -25.81 1.35
C ARG A 12 5.73 -26.42 0.89
N GLN A 13 5.90 -26.53 -0.43
CA GLN A 13 7.17 -26.90 -1.03
C GLN A 13 8.17 -25.91 -0.47
N ARG A 14 9.07 -26.38 0.40
CA ARG A 14 10.20 -25.56 0.87
C ARG A 14 10.93 -25.13 -0.39
N GLN A 15 10.85 -23.85 -0.76
CA GLN A 15 11.71 -23.27 -1.77
C GLN A 15 13.15 -23.49 -1.31
N ARG A 16 13.83 -24.46 -1.92
CA ARG A 16 15.25 -24.73 -1.70
C ARG A 16 16.01 -23.92 -2.76
N GLY A 17 16.50 -22.74 -2.37
CA GLY A 17 17.36 -21.90 -3.21
C GLY A 17 16.89 -20.44 -3.32
N PHE A 18 17.80 -19.57 -3.76
CA PHE A 18 17.49 -18.15 -4.00
C PHE A 18 16.74 -17.92 -5.31
N SER A 19 16.03 -16.79 -5.42
CA SER A 19 15.28 -16.39 -6.63
C SER A 19 16.14 -16.42 -7.89
N THR A 20 15.55 -16.84 -9.01
CA THR A 20 16.22 -16.88 -10.32
C THR A 20 16.53 -15.50 -10.90
N SER A 21 15.81 -14.47 -10.43
CA SER A 21 16.01 -13.07 -10.82
C SER A 21 17.29 -12.43 -10.28
N LEU A 22 17.94 -13.04 -9.29
CA LEU A 22 19.18 -12.51 -8.72
C LEU A 22 20.37 -12.82 -9.62
N ASN A 23 21.30 -11.87 -9.72
CA ASN A 23 22.56 -12.08 -10.42
C ASN A 23 23.36 -13.21 -9.74
N ARG A 24 23.86 -14.17 -10.54
CA ARG A 24 24.61 -15.33 -10.06
C ARG A 24 26.06 -15.22 -10.51
N ILE A 25 26.96 -14.99 -9.55
CA ILE A 25 28.40 -15.02 -9.79
C ILE A 25 28.91 -16.41 -9.45
N ARG A 26 29.49 -17.12 -10.44
CA ARG A 26 30.07 -18.45 -10.25
C ARG A 26 31.51 -18.30 -9.74
N ARG A 27 31.77 -18.76 -8.51
CA ARG A 27 33.12 -18.94 -7.96
C ARG A 27 33.48 -20.42 -8.04
N GLU A 28 34.55 -20.74 -8.73
CA GLU A 28 35.00 -22.12 -8.92
C GLU A 28 36.08 -22.47 -7.89
N ILE A 29 35.89 -23.58 -7.20
CA ILE A 29 36.90 -24.16 -6.32
C ILE A 29 37.49 -25.34 -7.09
N CYS A 30 38.76 -25.22 -7.46
CA CYS A 30 39.45 -26.20 -8.31
C CYS A 30 40.34 -27.11 -7.46
N LEU A 31 40.34 -28.40 -7.78
CA LEU A 31 41.38 -29.33 -7.31
C LEU A 31 42.73 -28.95 -7.94
N SER A 32 43.83 -29.19 -7.21
CA SER A 32 45.18 -29.07 -7.76
C SER A 32 45.43 -30.12 -8.84
N ASP A 33 46.51 -29.96 -9.61
CA ASP A 33 46.84 -30.91 -10.67
C ASP A 33 47.27 -32.28 -10.10
N ASP A 34 47.92 -32.30 -8.93
CA ASP A 34 48.26 -33.52 -8.20
C ASP A 34 47.02 -34.26 -7.69
N GLU A 35 46.00 -33.52 -7.22
CA GLU A 35 44.72 -34.10 -6.76
C GLU A 35 43.89 -34.69 -7.92
N LYS A 36 44.17 -34.27 -9.16
CA LYS A 36 43.53 -34.79 -10.37
C LYS A 36 44.29 -35.96 -10.99
N ALA A 37 45.49 -36.29 -10.52
CA ALA A 37 46.30 -37.36 -11.10
C ALA A 37 45.57 -38.71 -11.00
N GLY A 38 45.30 -39.34 -12.14
CA GLY A 38 44.55 -40.60 -12.24
C GLY A 38 43.02 -40.47 -12.31
N ALA A 39 42.47 -39.25 -12.28
CA ALA A 39 41.03 -39.03 -12.40
C ALA A 39 40.53 -39.24 -13.85
N THR A 40 39.54 -40.13 -14.04
CA THR A 40 38.96 -40.41 -15.36
C THR A 40 38.06 -39.26 -15.88
N LYS A 41 37.43 -38.49 -15.00
CA LYS A 41 36.58 -37.33 -15.35
C LYS A 41 36.48 -36.38 -14.16
N THR A 42 36.53 -35.08 -14.43
CA THR A 42 36.24 -34.02 -13.45
C THR A 42 35.00 -33.24 -13.87
N PHE A 43 34.19 -32.80 -12.89
CA PHE A 43 32.99 -31.99 -13.12
C PHE A 43 32.70 -31.09 -11.93
N PHE A 44 32.04 -29.96 -12.18
CA PHE A 44 31.59 -29.05 -11.13
C PHE A 44 30.18 -29.43 -10.67
N THR A 45 29.97 -29.45 -9.36
CA THR A 45 28.63 -29.56 -8.75
C THR A 45 28.38 -28.32 -7.90
N LYS A 46 27.16 -27.78 -7.94
CA LYS A 46 26.76 -26.68 -7.07
C LYS A 46 26.65 -27.17 -5.63
N VAL A 47 27.63 -26.81 -4.79
CA VAL A 47 27.70 -27.25 -3.38
C VAL A 47 27.05 -26.27 -2.40
N LYS A 48 27.07 -24.97 -2.68
CA LYS A 48 26.54 -23.91 -1.81
C LYS A 48 26.10 -22.71 -2.65
N GLU A 49 25.11 -21.98 -2.16
CA GLU A 49 24.78 -20.62 -2.64
C GLU A 49 24.92 -19.66 -1.45
N GLU A 50 25.59 -18.53 -1.65
CA GLU A 50 25.74 -17.46 -0.66
C GLU A 50 25.26 -16.14 -1.26
N LEU A 51 24.66 -15.30 -0.42
CA LEU A 51 24.23 -13.96 -0.81
C LEU A 51 25.32 -12.96 -0.42
N GLU A 52 26.00 -12.41 -1.41
CA GLU A 52 27.00 -11.34 -1.22
C GLU A 52 26.30 -9.98 -1.13
N PHE A 53 26.59 -9.20 -0.09
CA PHE A 53 26.14 -7.82 0.03
C PHE A 53 27.27 -6.86 -0.36
N ILE A 54 27.10 -6.17 -1.48
CA ILE A 54 27.98 -5.07 -1.90
C ILE A 54 27.34 -3.77 -1.40
N PRO A 55 28.01 -3.01 -0.51
CA PRO A 55 27.46 -1.76 0.01
C PRO A 55 27.16 -0.74 -1.10
N ALA A 56 26.15 0.09 -0.88
CA ALA A 56 25.83 1.20 -1.75
C ALA A 56 27.01 2.18 -1.86
N ARG A 57 27.11 2.89 -2.99
CA ARG A 57 28.15 3.90 -3.27
C ARG A 57 27.50 5.19 -3.77
N LEU A 58 28.13 6.32 -3.45
CA LEU A 58 27.79 7.63 -4.02
C LEU A 58 28.89 8.03 -4.99
N ASN A 59 28.49 8.48 -6.18
CA ASN A 59 29.41 8.97 -7.21
C ASN A 59 29.03 10.41 -7.56
N VAL A 60 30.04 11.24 -7.83
CA VAL A 60 29.84 12.57 -8.41
C VAL A 60 29.82 12.41 -9.93
N ILE A 61 28.75 12.87 -10.57
CA ILE A 61 28.63 12.87 -12.04
C ILE A 61 28.95 14.28 -12.53
N GLU A 62 30.06 14.42 -13.23
CA GLU A 62 30.46 15.67 -13.88
C GLU A 62 29.92 15.70 -15.32
N ILE A 63 29.06 16.67 -15.63
CA ILE A 63 28.48 16.82 -16.97
C ILE A 63 29.26 17.87 -17.75
N TRP A 64 30.22 17.40 -18.53
CA TRP A 64 30.97 18.19 -19.50
C TRP A 64 30.14 18.38 -20.77
N GLN A 65 30.05 19.61 -21.27
CA GLN A 65 29.21 19.96 -22.42
C GLN A 65 30.09 20.47 -23.56
N ASP A 66 30.02 19.80 -24.70
CA ASP A 66 30.69 20.26 -25.91
C ASP A 66 30.03 21.53 -26.46
N LYS A 67 30.87 22.47 -26.90
CA LYS A 67 30.46 23.77 -27.45
C LYS A 67 31.36 24.09 -28.64
N ALA A 68 30.74 24.27 -29.79
CA ALA A 68 31.41 24.67 -31.01
C ALA A 68 31.18 26.16 -31.27
N VAL A 69 32.24 26.87 -31.63
CA VAL A 69 32.20 28.28 -32.05
C VAL A 69 32.37 28.32 -33.56
N PHE A 70 31.44 28.99 -34.24
CA PHE A 70 31.45 29.19 -35.68
C PHE A 70 31.60 30.68 -35.96
N GLU A 71 32.62 31.05 -36.72
CA GLU A 71 32.77 32.43 -37.21
C GLU A 71 31.89 32.63 -38.45
N SER A 72 31.06 33.68 -38.44
CA SER A 72 30.25 34.10 -39.59
C SER A 72 30.53 35.56 -39.96
N SER A 73 30.13 35.97 -41.16
CA SER A 73 30.21 37.37 -41.61
C SER A 73 29.41 38.36 -40.73
N THR A 74 28.55 37.85 -39.84
CA THR A 74 27.74 38.63 -38.90
C THR A 74 28.19 38.50 -37.44
N GLY A 75 29.29 37.79 -37.16
CA GLY A 75 29.84 37.58 -35.82
C GLY A 75 30.02 36.11 -35.44
N GLU A 76 30.44 35.85 -34.21
CA GLU A 76 30.62 34.51 -33.65
C GLU A 76 29.29 33.88 -33.23
N GLN A 77 29.03 32.65 -33.65
CA GLN A 77 27.89 31.84 -33.23
C GLN A 77 28.36 30.63 -32.42
N ILE A 78 27.85 30.48 -31.20
CA ILE A 78 28.16 29.34 -30.32
C ILE A 78 27.01 28.34 -30.35
N ILE A 79 27.29 27.09 -30.70
CA ILE A 79 26.35 25.96 -30.63
C ILE A 79 26.79 25.05 -29.49
N ALA A 80 25.88 24.71 -28.58
CA ALA A 80 26.15 23.82 -27.45
C ALA A 80 25.37 22.51 -27.59
N ALA A 81 26.00 21.39 -27.21
CA ALA A 81 25.33 20.09 -27.20
C ALA A 81 24.11 20.11 -26.26
N LYS A 82 23.00 19.48 -26.68
CA LYS A 82 21.76 19.44 -25.88
C LYS A 82 22.01 18.68 -24.57
N ARG A 83 21.80 19.36 -23.44
CA ARG A 83 21.88 18.74 -22.12
C ARG A 83 20.54 18.04 -21.79
N PRO A 84 20.56 16.84 -21.16
CA PRO A 84 19.35 16.23 -20.63
C PRO A 84 18.61 17.15 -19.66
N THR A 85 17.29 17.20 -19.78
CA THR A 85 16.46 18.02 -18.91
C THR A 85 16.32 17.34 -17.55
N HIS A 86 16.72 18.01 -16.48
CA HIS A 86 16.51 17.49 -15.13
C HIS A 86 15.12 17.90 -14.62
N PRO A 87 14.32 17.01 -14.00
CA PRO A 87 12.96 17.32 -13.54
C PRO A 87 12.89 18.49 -12.56
N LEU A 88 13.97 18.72 -11.79
CA LEU A 88 14.11 19.83 -10.86
C LEU A 88 15.02 20.97 -11.38
N GLY A 89 15.33 21.02 -12.67
CA GLY A 89 16.24 22.02 -13.25
C GLY A 89 17.62 21.98 -12.59
N LYS A 90 18.08 23.12 -12.03
CA LYS A 90 19.34 23.19 -11.27
C LYS A 90 19.21 22.43 -9.93
N CYS A 91 19.57 21.15 -9.95
CA CYS A 91 19.54 20.26 -8.79
C CYS A 91 20.88 19.51 -8.69
N VAL A 92 21.38 19.34 -7.47
CA VAL A 92 22.61 18.57 -7.21
C VAL A 92 22.35 17.06 -7.14
N ALA A 93 21.11 16.65 -6.85
CA ALA A 93 20.71 15.26 -6.85
C ALA A 93 20.34 14.81 -8.26
N THR A 94 20.88 13.67 -8.67
CA THR A 94 20.46 12.93 -9.86
C THR A 94 19.07 12.34 -9.65
N THR A 95 18.41 11.96 -10.73
CA THR A 95 17.15 11.20 -10.70
C THR A 95 17.27 9.91 -9.88
N SER A 96 18.40 9.19 -9.97
CA SER A 96 18.70 8.00 -9.16
C SER A 96 18.75 8.26 -7.67
N LEU A 97 19.36 9.37 -7.26
CA LEU A 97 19.39 9.75 -5.85
C LEU A 97 18.00 10.18 -5.37
N LEU A 98 17.23 10.89 -6.21
CA LEU A 98 15.84 11.24 -5.91
C LEU A 98 14.95 9.99 -5.76
N ALA A 99 15.07 9.02 -6.67
CA ALA A 99 14.34 7.76 -6.62
C ALA A 99 14.68 6.96 -5.35
N TYR A 100 15.96 6.92 -4.96
CA TYR A 100 16.39 6.31 -3.71
C TYR A 100 15.75 6.99 -2.50
N VAL A 101 15.81 8.32 -2.40
CA VAL A 101 15.23 9.08 -1.28
C VAL A 101 13.72 8.86 -1.17
N ILE A 102 12.99 8.89 -2.29
CA ILE A 102 11.53 8.68 -2.31
C ILE A 102 11.21 7.24 -1.90
N THR A 103 11.88 6.25 -2.49
CA THR A 103 11.63 4.83 -2.20
C THR A 103 11.94 4.53 -0.73
N SER A 104 13.10 4.93 -0.23
CA SER A 104 13.45 4.71 1.17
C SER A 104 12.49 5.39 2.14
N LYS A 105 12.04 6.62 1.85
CA LYS A 105 11.10 7.31 2.73
C LYS A 105 9.70 6.71 2.69
N TYR A 106 9.16 6.50 1.49
CA TYR A 106 7.74 6.21 1.32
C TYR A 106 7.43 4.73 1.13
N ALA A 107 8.38 3.95 0.60
CA ALA A 107 8.27 2.49 0.50
C ALA A 107 8.75 1.82 1.80
N ASP A 108 9.95 2.17 2.27
CA ASP A 108 10.58 1.56 3.46
C ASP A 108 10.24 2.25 4.78
N GLY A 109 9.62 3.43 4.75
CA GLY A 109 9.23 4.17 5.95
C GLY A 109 10.41 4.80 6.70
N LEU A 110 11.54 5.05 6.02
CA LEU A 110 12.73 5.66 6.62
C LEU A 110 12.56 7.20 6.72
N PRO A 111 12.63 7.79 7.92
CA PRO A 111 12.63 9.23 8.07
C PRO A 111 13.91 9.84 7.47
N LEU A 112 13.81 11.06 6.92
CA LEU A 112 14.91 11.72 6.21
C LEU A 112 16.18 11.91 7.05
N TYR A 113 16.06 11.98 8.38
CA TYR A 113 17.25 12.08 9.25
C TYR A 113 18.06 10.78 9.34
N LEU A 114 17.43 9.62 9.17
CA LEU A 114 18.17 8.36 9.08
C LEU A 114 18.86 8.24 7.73
N LEU A 115 18.22 8.73 6.66
CA LEU A 115 18.84 8.80 5.34
C LEU A 115 20.06 9.71 5.33
N ASP A 116 19.99 10.86 6.00
CA ASP A 116 21.14 11.75 6.21
C ASP A 116 22.33 10.98 6.82
N GLY A 117 22.10 10.29 7.95
CA GLY A 117 23.13 9.45 8.58
C GLY A 117 23.60 8.27 7.73
N MET A 118 22.74 7.69 6.88
CA MET A 118 23.11 6.62 5.94
C MET A 118 24.05 7.14 4.85
N LEU A 119 23.74 8.31 4.26
CA LEU A 119 24.55 8.93 3.23
C LEU A 119 25.88 9.46 3.79
N ALA A 120 25.87 9.95 5.03
CA ALA A 120 27.09 10.37 5.73
C ALA A 120 28.09 9.21 5.90
N ARG A 121 27.61 7.97 6.15
CA ARG A 121 28.47 6.77 6.18
C ARG A 121 29.08 6.40 4.82
N LEU A 122 28.51 6.92 3.74
CA LEU A 122 29.07 6.80 2.39
C LEU A 122 29.98 7.98 2.02
N GLY A 123 30.31 8.85 2.97
CA GLY A 123 31.24 9.97 2.80
C GLY A 123 30.60 11.28 2.33
N TYR A 124 29.27 11.39 2.31
CA TYR A 124 28.58 12.63 1.91
C TYR A 124 27.52 13.08 2.93
N GLU A 125 27.69 14.26 3.49
CA GLU A 125 26.72 14.85 4.42
C GLU A 125 25.53 15.47 3.66
N MET A 126 24.38 14.79 3.72
CA MET A 126 23.17 15.23 3.01
C MET A 126 22.16 15.86 3.97
N ARG A 127 22.13 17.18 4.02
CA ARG A 127 21.18 17.90 4.89
C ARG A 127 19.73 17.51 4.60
N ARG A 128 19.00 17.15 5.66
CA ARG A 128 17.55 16.83 5.65
C ARG A 128 16.69 17.86 4.91
N ASN A 129 17.03 19.15 5.06
CA ASN A 129 16.28 20.23 4.42
C ASN A 129 16.36 20.14 2.88
N ASN A 130 17.51 19.72 2.33
CA ASN A 130 17.67 19.56 0.89
C ASN A 130 16.76 18.43 0.37
N MET A 131 16.79 17.27 1.03
CA MET A 131 15.92 16.14 0.69
C MET A 131 14.43 16.50 0.79
N ALA A 132 14.02 17.20 1.84
CA ALA A 132 12.65 17.65 2.01
C ALA A 132 12.23 18.62 0.90
N ASN A 133 13.09 19.58 0.55
CA ASN A 133 12.84 20.53 -0.52
C ASN A 133 12.75 19.85 -1.90
N TRP A 134 13.56 18.83 -2.18
CA TRP A 134 13.44 18.06 -3.42
C TRP A 134 12.09 17.36 -3.53
N ILE A 135 11.68 16.66 -2.47
CA ILE A 135 10.38 15.99 -2.41
C ILE A 135 9.24 17.00 -2.64
N ILE A 136 9.30 18.16 -1.97
CA ILE A 136 8.27 19.21 -2.12
C ILE A 136 8.22 19.76 -3.54
N ARG A 137 9.36 19.97 -4.19
CA ARG A 137 9.40 20.47 -5.57
C ARG A 137 8.95 19.43 -6.58
N LEU A 138 9.19 18.15 -6.31
CA LEU A 138 8.72 17.04 -7.15
C LEU A 138 7.20 16.90 -7.14
N ASP A 139 6.51 17.39 -6.10
CA ASP A 139 5.05 17.47 -6.09
C ASP A 139 4.52 18.17 -7.34
N ASP A 140 5.06 19.35 -7.66
CA ASP A 140 4.65 20.13 -8.83
C ASP A 140 4.95 19.39 -10.15
N VAL A 141 6.07 18.67 -10.20
CA VAL A 141 6.49 17.89 -11.37
C VAL A 141 5.57 16.69 -11.61
N PHE A 142 5.12 16.02 -10.54
CA PHE A 142 4.29 14.82 -10.64
C PHE A 142 2.79 15.12 -10.81
N LYS A 143 2.33 16.34 -10.52
CA LYS A 143 0.91 16.72 -10.59
C LYS A 143 0.21 16.35 -11.91
N PRO A 144 0.77 16.61 -13.10
CA PRO A 144 0.12 16.23 -14.35
C PRO A 144 -0.17 14.72 -14.41
N LEU A 145 0.79 13.90 -13.98
CA LEU A 145 0.63 12.44 -13.93
C LEU A 145 -0.44 12.02 -12.92
N ILE A 146 -0.47 12.65 -11.74
CA ILE A 146 -1.50 12.38 -10.72
C ILE A 146 -2.90 12.75 -11.20
N ASN A 147 -3.05 13.88 -11.92
CA ASN A 147 -4.33 14.30 -12.49
C ASN A 147 -4.82 13.29 -13.53
N LEU A 148 -3.94 12.89 -14.46
CA LEU A 148 -4.25 11.87 -15.47
C LEU A 148 -4.64 10.53 -14.83
N MET A 149 -3.95 10.13 -13.76
CA MET A 149 -4.32 8.95 -12.99
C MET A 149 -5.69 9.07 -12.31
N ARG A 150 -6.08 10.27 -11.86
CA ARG A 150 -7.40 10.51 -11.27
C ARG A 150 -8.50 10.41 -12.32
N GLU A 151 -8.28 11.01 -13.49
CA GLU A 151 -9.20 10.87 -14.62
C GLU A 151 -9.43 9.40 -14.98
N GLN A 152 -8.35 8.62 -15.07
CA GLN A 152 -8.42 7.17 -15.33
C GLN A 152 -9.09 6.41 -14.18
N GLN A 153 -8.88 6.81 -12.92
CA GLN A 153 -9.58 6.23 -11.77
C GLN A 153 -11.10 6.40 -11.88
N ASN A 154 -11.54 7.57 -12.35
CA ASN A 154 -12.94 7.95 -12.46
C ASN A 154 -13.68 7.19 -13.59
N LEU A 155 -12.96 6.63 -14.57
CA LEU A 155 -13.54 5.74 -15.57
C LEU A 155 -13.97 4.36 -15.00
N GLY A 156 -13.48 4.02 -13.81
CA GLY A 156 -13.90 2.80 -13.10
C GLY A 156 -15.36 2.88 -12.65
N ARG A 157 -16.00 1.72 -12.42
CA ARG A 157 -17.37 1.66 -11.86
C ARG A 157 -17.41 1.65 -10.33
N TYR A 158 -16.24 1.54 -9.70
CA TYR A 158 -16.10 1.22 -8.28
C TYR A 158 -14.84 1.87 -7.71
N ILE A 159 -15.04 2.68 -6.67
CA ILE A 159 -13.97 3.29 -5.88
C ILE A 159 -14.15 2.88 -4.43
N GLN A 160 -13.03 2.58 -3.79
CA GLN A 160 -12.89 2.40 -2.36
C GLN A 160 -12.17 3.61 -1.79
N ALA A 161 -12.64 4.15 -0.68
CA ALA A 161 -11.96 5.25 -0.01
C ALA A 161 -11.81 4.99 1.49
N ASP A 162 -10.74 5.54 2.06
CA ASP A 162 -10.44 5.49 3.49
C ASP A 162 -9.59 6.71 3.86
N GLU A 163 -9.46 6.99 5.16
CA GLU A 163 -8.68 8.12 5.63
C GLU A 163 -8.00 7.84 6.97
N THR A 164 -6.83 8.44 7.15
CA THR A 164 -6.07 8.35 8.39
C THR A 164 -5.59 9.72 8.85
N ARG A 165 -5.42 9.85 10.16
CA ARG A 165 -4.99 11.11 10.76
C ARG A 165 -3.50 11.35 10.53
N ILE A 166 -3.13 12.61 10.34
CA ILE A 166 -1.76 13.11 10.32
C ILE A 166 -1.69 14.44 11.07
N GLN A 167 -0.59 14.69 11.77
CA GLN A 167 -0.28 16.01 12.30
C GLN A 167 0.56 16.78 11.29
N VAL A 168 0.21 18.04 11.08
CA VAL A 168 0.98 19.01 10.31
C VAL A 168 1.22 20.22 11.19
N LEU A 169 2.49 20.55 11.41
CA LEU A 169 2.87 21.56 12.40
C LEU A 169 2.53 22.99 11.94
N LYS A 170 2.89 23.32 10.70
CA LYS A 170 2.68 24.65 10.10
C LYS A 170 1.55 24.58 9.08
N GLU A 171 0.33 24.60 9.59
CA GLU A 171 -0.90 24.73 8.79
C GLU A 171 -1.58 26.06 9.09
N THR A 172 -1.95 26.78 8.05
CA THR A 172 -2.50 28.13 8.22
C THR A 172 -3.88 28.03 8.85
N GLY A 173 -4.12 28.81 9.91
CA GLY A 173 -5.40 28.82 10.61
C GLY A 173 -5.68 27.57 11.46
N LYS A 174 -4.67 26.73 11.75
CA LYS A 174 -4.82 25.54 12.59
C LYS A 174 -3.68 25.38 13.59
N THR A 175 -3.99 24.80 14.75
CA THR A 175 -2.96 24.44 15.74
C THR A 175 -2.15 23.23 15.28
N ALA A 176 -0.90 23.11 15.74
CA ALA A 176 -0.03 21.99 15.40
C ALA A 176 -0.62 20.63 15.84
N GLN A 177 -1.32 20.60 16.98
CA GLN A 177 -1.94 19.41 17.55
C GLN A 177 -3.27 19.05 16.89
N SER A 178 -3.85 19.92 16.07
CA SER A 178 -5.10 19.62 15.37
C SER A 178 -4.92 18.47 14.38
N ASP A 179 -5.87 17.55 14.42
CA ASP A 179 -5.97 16.45 13.46
C ASP A 179 -6.18 17.00 12.06
N LYS A 180 -5.40 16.46 11.12
CA LYS A 180 -5.56 16.62 9.68
C LYS A 180 -5.62 15.23 9.05
N TRP A 181 -5.95 15.14 7.77
CA TRP A 181 -6.30 13.87 7.15
C TRP A 181 -5.50 13.61 5.89
N MET A 182 -5.02 12.37 5.81
CA MET A 182 -4.52 11.77 4.59
C MET A 182 -5.61 10.82 4.10
N TRP A 183 -6.13 11.08 2.92
CA TRP A 183 -7.17 10.31 2.25
C TRP A 183 -6.52 9.36 1.28
N VAL A 184 -7.12 8.19 1.09
CA VAL A 184 -6.78 7.26 0.01
C VAL A 184 -8.03 6.94 -0.77
N THR A 185 -7.87 6.85 -2.09
CA THR A 185 -8.88 6.35 -3.02
C THR A 185 -8.25 5.28 -3.88
N ARG A 186 -8.94 4.16 -4.04
CA ARG A 186 -8.51 3.02 -4.84
C ARG A 186 -9.62 2.67 -5.80
N GLY A 187 -9.31 2.54 -7.08
CA GLY A 187 -10.31 2.23 -8.10
C GLY A 187 -9.70 2.18 -9.49
N GLY A 188 -10.49 2.57 -10.49
CA GLY A 188 -10.14 2.51 -11.89
C GLY A 188 -10.64 1.23 -12.58
N PRO A 189 -10.53 1.16 -13.92
CA PRO A 189 -10.80 -0.03 -14.69
C PRO A 189 -9.98 -1.25 -14.19
N PRO A 190 -10.49 -2.50 -14.31
CA PRO A 190 -9.80 -3.69 -13.83
C PRO A 190 -8.38 -3.88 -14.39
N ASP A 191 -8.13 -3.39 -15.61
CA ASP A 191 -6.85 -3.39 -16.31
C ASP A 191 -5.96 -2.19 -15.95
N LYS A 192 -6.54 -1.12 -15.39
CA LYS A 192 -5.84 0.13 -15.04
C LYS A 192 -6.15 0.57 -13.60
N PRO A 193 -5.81 -0.26 -12.59
CA PRO A 193 -6.07 0.08 -11.20
C PRO A 193 -5.15 1.21 -10.74
N SER A 194 -5.70 2.14 -9.97
CA SER A 194 -4.95 3.24 -9.35
C SER A 194 -5.24 3.35 -7.86
N VAL A 195 -4.22 3.77 -7.12
CA VAL A 195 -4.31 4.13 -5.70
C VAL A 195 -3.75 5.54 -5.55
N LEU A 196 -4.57 6.45 -5.08
CA LEU A 196 -4.26 7.87 -5.02
C LEU A 196 -4.49 8.38 -3.61
N PHE A 197 -3.49 9.06 -3.09
CA PHE A 197 -3.50 9.73 -1.81
C PHE A 197 -3.72 11.21 -2.00
N ASP A 198 -4.41 11.82 -1.05
CA ASP A 198 -4.63 13.26 -1.03
C ASP A 198 -4.60 13.78 0.41
N TYR A 199 -4.06 14.98 0.58
CA TYR A 199 -4.03 15.65 1.86
C TYR A 199 -5.18 16.65 1.99
N GLY A 200 -5.93 16.51 3.09
CA GLY A 200 -6.98 17.43 3.49
C GLY A 200 -6.70 18.03 4.88
N PRO A 201 -6.72 19.37 5.04
CA PRO A 201 -6.58 19.97 6.36
C PRO A 201 -7.80 19.68 7.24
N THR A 202 -8.95 19.30 6.68
CA THR A 202 -10.20 18.99 7.38
C THR A 202 -10.74 17.60 7.02
N ARG A 203 -11.59 17.02 7.87
CA ARG A 203 -12.39 15.82 7.53
C ARG A 203 -13.73 16.20 6.89
N ALA A 204 -13.96 17.48 6.60
CA ALA A 204 -15.27 17.97 6.23
C ALA A 204 -15.68 17.44 4.85
N GLY A 205 -17.00 17.33 4.62
CA GLY A 205 -17.57 16.72 3.40
C GLY A 205 -17.13 17.35 2.07
N HIS A 206 -16.66 18.59 2.05
CA HIS A 206 -16.12 19.19 0.82
C HIS A 206 -14.84 18.50 0.32
N VAL A 207 -14.08 17.84 1.21
CA VAL A 207 -12.88 17.11 0.82
C VAL A 207 -13.24 15.87 -0.01
N PRO A 208 -14.08 14.93 0.46
CA PRO A 208 -14.52 13.82 -0.39
C PRO A 208 -15.29 14.29 -1.63
N ALA A 209 -16.02 15.41 -1.59
CA ALA A 209 -16.65 15.99 -2.79
C ALA A 209 -15.61 16.35 -3.86
N ARG A 210 -14.51 17.00 -3.47
CA ARG A 210 -13.39 17.29 -4.36
C ARG A 210 -12.71 16.02 -4.89
N LEU A 211 -12.54 15.01 -4.05
CA LEU A 211 -11.84 13.76 -4.43
C LEU A 211 -12.63 12.91 -5.42
N LEU A 212 -13.96 12.98 -5.33
CA LEU A 212 -14.90 12.23 -6.16
C LEU A 212 -15.48 13.07 -7.30
N ASP A 213 -14.95 14.26 -7.52
CA ASP A 213 -15.38 15.12 -8.61
C ASP A 213 -15.20 14.40 -9.96
N GLY A 214 -16.25 14.42 -10.78
CA GLY A 214 -16.32 13.69 -12.05
C GLY A 214 -16.46 12.16 -11.94
N PHE A 215 -16.58 11.56 -10.75
CA PHE A 215 -16.82 10.12 -10.60
C PHE A 215 -18.32 9.80 -10.51
N SER A 216 -18.76 8.81 -11.27
CA SER A 216 -20.09 8.21 -11.19
C SER A 216 -20.00 6.71 -10.99
N GLY A 217 -20.77 6.16 -10.04
CA GLY A 217 -20.81 4.72 -9.81
C GLY A 217 -20.92 4.37 -8.34
N VAL A 218 -20.13 3.40 -7.91
CA VAL A 218 -20.21 2.83 -6.56
C VAL A 218 -19.01 3.26 -5.71
N LEU A 219 -19.29 3.86 -4.56
CA LEU A 219 -18.27 4.20 -3.55
C LEU A 219 -18.41 3.28 -2.34
N GLN A 220 -17.36 2.53 -2.01
CA GLN A 220 -17.28 1.81 -0.74
C GLN A 220 -16.39 2.56 0.26
N VAL A 221 -16.99 2.86 1.41
CA VAL A 221 -16.38 3.64 2.48
C VAL A 221 -16.77 3.07 3.84
N ASP A 222 -16.14 3.57 4.89
CA ASP A 222 -16.60 3.34 6.25
C ASP A 222 -17.95 4.05 6.53
N GLY A 223 -18.47 3.86 7.74
CA GLY A 223 -19.72 4.51 8.16
C GLY A 223 -19.61 6.01 8.46
N TYR A 224 -18.58 6.71 7.99
CA TYR A 224 -18.42 8.14 8.24
C TYR A 224 -19.50 8.96 7.52
N SER A 225 -20.17 9.83 8.27
CA SER A 225 -21.28 10.65 7.76
C SER A 225 -20.85 11.65 6.70
N GLY A 226 -19.57 12.05 6.66
CA GLY A 226 -19.05 13.00 5.67
C GLY A 226 -19.22 12.52 4.23
N TYR A 227 -19.13 11.21 3.98
CA TYR A 227 -19.39 10.63 2.66
C TYR A 227 -20.88 10.62 2.30
N GLY A 228 -21.77 10.49 3.28
CA GLY A 228 -23.21 10.35 3.03
C GLY A 228 -23.84 11.58 2.35
N LYS A 229 -23.37 12.80 2.67
CA LYS A 229 -23.82 14.02 1.99
C LYS A 229 -23.34 14.05 0.54
N VAL A 230 -22.05 13.78 0.33
CA VAL A 230 -21.41 13.78 -0.99
C VAL A 230 -22.03 12.75 -1.92
N CYS A 231 -22.27 11.54 -1.44
CA CYS A 231 -22.91 10.49 -2.23
C CYS A 231 -24.31 10.88 -2.72
N ARG A 232 -25.07 11.66 -1.94
CA ARG A 232 -26.39 12.14 -2.36
C ARG A 232 -26.31 13.28 -3.37
N GLU A 233 -25.32 14.18 -3.21
CA GLU A 233 -25.15 15.33 -4.10
C GLU A 233 -24.60 14.92 -5.47
N LEU A 234 -23.76 13.88 -5.53
CA LEU A 234 -23.12 13.38 -6.75
C LEU A 234 -23.81 12.13 -7.34
N ASP A 235 -24.94 11.70 -6.78
CA ASP A 235 -25.67 10.48 -7.17
C ASP A 235 -24.77 9.21 -7.21
N ILE A 236 -23.92 9.07 -6.19
CA ILE A 236 -23.00 7.94 -6.04
C ILE A 236 -23.61 6.88 -5.11
N ALA A 237 -23.70 5.64 -5.58
CA ALA A 237 -24.18 4.52 -4.76
C ALA A 237 -23.18 4.21 -3.64
N ARG A 238 -23.59 4.44 -2.38
CA ARG A 238 -22.72 4.24 -1.22
C ARG A 238 -22.87 2.83 -0.64
N ILE A 239 -21.75 2.12 -0.55
CA ILE A 239 -21.67 0.79 0.05
C ILE A 239 -20.83 0.83 1.33
N GLY A 240 -21.33 0.15 2.36
CA GLY A 240 -20.68 0.02 3.65
C GLY A 240 -19.66 -1.12 3.69
N CYS A 241 -18.88 -1.14 4.76
CA CYS A 241 -17.89 -2.19 5.03
C CYS A 241 -18.30 -3.03 6.24
N TRP A 242 -18.43 -4.34 6.04
CA TRP A 242 -18.74 -5.28 7.11
C TRP A 242 -17.60 -5.42 8.13
N ASP A 243 -16.34 -5.14 7.77
CA ASP A 243 -15.23 -5.16 8.72
C ASP A 243 -15.37 -4.06 9.78
N ASN A 244 -15.85 -2.87 9.42
CA ASN A 244 -16.11 -1.79 10.38
C ASN A 244 -17.28 -2.14 11.32
N ALA A 245 -18.33 -2.77 10.80
CA ALA A 245 -19.44 -3.27 11.61
C ALA A 245 -18.96 -4.36 12.59
N ARG A 246 -18.23 -5.36 12.08
CA ARG A 246 -17.63 -6.45 12.87
C ARG A 246 -16.68 -5.93 13.96
N ARG A 247 -15.85 -4.94 13.64
CA ARG A 247 -14.88 -4.34 14.58
C ARG A 247 -15.59 -3.79 15.81
N LYS A 248 -16.74 -3.13 15.67
CA LYS A 248 -17.52 -2.61 16.81
C LYS A 248 -18.04 -3.71 17.73
N PHE A 249 -18.48 -4.85 17.18
CA PHE A 249 -18.86 -6.00 17.99
C PHE A 249 -17.65 -6.60 18.73
N VAL A 250 -16.51 -6.75 18.06
CA VAL A 250 -15.28 -7.26 18.70
C VAL A 250 -14.76 -6.32 19.79
N GLU A 251 -14.79 -5.00 19.58
CA GLU A 251 -14.44 -4.00 20.59
C GLU A 251 -15.42 -4.05 21.78
N ALA A 252 -16.71 -4.29 21.53
CA ALA A 252 -17.69 -4.48 22.60
C ALA A 252 -17.39 -5.72 23.46
N ALA A 253 -16.86 -6.81 22.88
CA ALA A 253 -16.39 -7.97 23.66
C ALA A 253 -15.14 -7.65 24.49
N ARG A 254 -14.19 -6.86 23.95
CA ARG A 254 -12.95 -6.49 24.66
C ARG A 254 -13.18 -5.52 25.83
N GLY A 255 -14.20 -4.66 25.71
CA GLY A 255 -14.60 -3.73 26.78
C GLY A 255 -15.37 -4.41 27.91
N ALA A 256 -15.85 -5.65 27.73
CA ALA A 256 -16.39 -6.46 28.80
C ALA A 256 -15.23 -7.12 29.55
N ALA A 257 -15.00 -6.72 30.81
CA ALA A 257 -13.94 -7.31 31.63
C ALA A 257 -14.05 -8.85 31.65
N PRO A 258 -12.94 -9.60 31.56
CA PRO A 258 -12.99 -11.04 31.64
C PRO A 258 -13.47 -11.42 33.04
N GLN A 259 -14.67 -12.01 33.14
CA GLN A 259 -15.06 -12.71 34.37
C GLN A 259 -14.16 -13.94 34.50
N LYS A 260 -13.07 -13.81 35.28
CA LYS A 260 -12.29 -14.96 35.74
C LYS A 260 -13.24 -15.93 36.44
N GLY A 261 -13.46 -17.11 35.84
CA GLY A 261 -14.10 -18.22 36.53
C GLY A 261 -15.28 -18.94 35.86
N LYS A 262 -15.50 -18.85 34.54
CA LYS A 262 -16.49 -19.75 33.88
C LYS A 262 -15.84 -20.80 32.98
N SER A 263 -16.05 -22.04 33.41
CA SER A 263 -15.64 -23.30 32.81
C SER A 263 -16.29 -23.56 31.45
N ASN A 264 -15.64 -24.47 30.70
CA ASN A 264 -15.99 -24.97 29.38
C ASN A 264 -17.47 -25.45 29.25
N LYS A 265 -18.35 -24.55 28.80
CA LYS A 265 -19.62 -24.74 28.03
C LYS A 265 -20.51 -23.50 28.27
N ALA A 266 -20.03 -22.32 27.87
CA ALA A 266 -20.81 -21.10 28.00
C ALA A 266 -21.73 -20.93 26.78
N THR A 267 -23.02 -20.69 27.00
CA THR A 267 -23.94 -20.18 25.98
C THR A 267 -23.26 -19.01 25.25
N PRO A 268 -23.20 -19.02 23.90
CA PRO A 268 -22.50 -17.97 23.17
C PRO A 268 -23.09 -16.60 23.54
N SER A 269 -22.21 -15.65 23.86
CA SER A 269 -22.64 -14.29 24.19
C SER A 269 -23.34 -13.65 22.98
N LYS A 270 -24.15 -12.61 23.20
CA LYS A 270 -24.76 -11.85 22.08
C LYS A 270 -23.70 -11.36 21.09
N VAL A 271 -22.49 -11.05 21.56
CA VAL A 271 -21.37 -10.65 20.70
C VAL A 271 -20.89 -11.83 19.85
N ASP A 272 -20.73 -13.02 20.44
CA ASP A 272 -20.30 -14.23 19.72
C ASP A 272 -21.32 -14.62 18.64
N VAL A 273 -22.62 -14.49 18.94
CA VAL A 273 -23.70 -14.72 17.98
C VAL A 273 -23.61 -13.73 16.81
N ALA A 274 -23.43 -12.43 17.07
CA ALA A 274 -23.32 -11.42 16.03
C ALA A 274 -22.07 -11.64 15.15
N VAL A 275 -20.91 -11.86 15.76
CA VAL A 275 -19.65 -12.14 15.04
C VAL A 275 -19.75 -13.46 14.26
N GLY A 276 -20.44 -14.47 14.80
CA GLY A 276 -20.69 -15.74 14.13
C GLY A 276 -21.59 -15.58 12.90
N LYS A 277 -22.67 -14.81 12.99
CA LYS A 277 -23.55 -14.49 11.84
C LYS A 277 -22.79 -13.75 10.74
N ILE A 278 -22.00 -12.72 11.10
CA ILE A 278 -21.11 -12.03 10.15
C ILE A 278 -20.10 -13.01 9.55
N GLY A 279 -19.52 -13.89 10.36
CA GLY A 279 -18.56 -14.91 9.91
C GLY A 279 -19.10 -15.85 8.84
N LYS A 280 -20.40 -16.16 8.86
CA LYS A 280 -21.08 -16.95 7.80
C LYS A 280 -21.09 -16.20 6.47
N LEU A 281 -21.34 -14.89 6.47
CA LEU A 281 -21.29 -14.06 5.26
C LEU A 281 -19.89 -14.10 4.62
N TYR A 282 -18.85 -13.90 5.42
CA TYR A 282 -17.46 -14.03 4.93
C TYR A 282 -17.11 -15.45 4.46
N ALA A 283 -17.75 -16.49 5.02
CA ALA A 283 -17.55 -17.85 4.55
C ALA A 283 -18.15 -18.07 3.15
N ILE A 284 -19.28 -17.43 2.84
CA ILE A 284 -19.85 -17.41 1.48
C ILE A 284 -18.90 -16.66 0.55
N GLU A 285 -18.47 -15.45 0.92
CA GLU A 285 -17.57 -14.62 0.09
C GLU A 285 -16.26 -15.33 -0.26
N ARG A 286 -15.67 -16.08 0.68
CA ARG A 286 -14.48 -16.91 0.40
C ARG A 286 -14.74 -18.04 -0.60
N LYS A 287 -15.94 -18.62 -0.61
CA LYS A 287 -16.29 -19.69 -1.57
C LYS A 287 -16.52 -19.15 -2.97
N ILE A 288 -17.03 -17.93 -3.10
CA ILE A 288 -17.36 -17.31 -4.38
C ILE A 288 -16.26 -16.40 -4.93
N GLU A 289 -15.11 -16.29 -4.26
CA GLU A 289 -14.05 -15.33 -4.58
C GLU A 289 -13.62 -15.36 -6.06
N ASN A 290 -13.49 -16.57 -6.63
CA ASN A 290 -13.03 -16.80 -8.00
C ASN A 290 -14.16 -16.91 -9.04
N LEU A 291 -15.43 -16.75 -8.63
CA LEU A 291 -16.57 -16.79 -9.55
C LEU A 291 -16.71 -15.49 -10.35
N SER A 292 -17.44 -15.56 -11.45
CA SER A 292 -17.78 -14.40 -12.26
C SER A 292 -18.68 -13.42 -11.49
N LYS A 293 -18.75 -12.17 -11.99
CA LYS A 293 -19.55 -11.10 -11.36
C LYS A 293 -21.04 -11.47 -11.30
N SER A 294 -21.58 -12.13 -12.32
CA SER A 294 -22.98 -12.57 -12.37
C SER A 294 -23.25 -13.71 -11.40
N GLU A 295 -22.37 -14.70 -11.33
CA GLU A 295 -22.51 -15.82 -10.39
C GLU A 295 -22.42 -15.35 -8.94
N LYS A 296 -21.49 -14.42 -8.64
CA LYS A 296 -21.41 -13.77 -7.32
C LYS A 296 -22.73 -13.11 -6.93
N TYR A 297 -23.38 -12.42 -7.86
CA TYR A 297 -24.69 -11.83 -7.62
C TYR A 297 -25.73 -12.91 -7.27
N THR A 298 -25.87 -13.94 -8.10
CA THR A 298 -26.85 -15.02 -7.85
C THR A 298 -26.65 -15.69 -6.50
N VAL A 299 -25.42 -16.07 -6.16
CA VAL A 299 -25.12 -16.72 -4.87
C VAL A 299 -25.39 -15.79 -3.69
N ARG A 300 -25.14 -14.48 -3.84
CA ARG A 300 -25.46 -13.50 -2.79
C ARG A 300 -26.97 -13.38 -2.58
N GLN A 301 -27.76 -13.37 -3.65
CA GLN A 301 -29.22 -13.33 -3.55
C GLN A 301 -29.78 -14.62 -2.90
N GLU A 302 -29.27 -15.79 -3.26
CA GLU A 302 -29.76 -17.08 -2.74
C GLU A 302 -29.32 -17.38 -1.30
N LEU A 303 -28.05 -17.09 -0.95
CA LEU A 303 -27.45 -17.51 0.32
C LEU A 303 -27.21 -16.37 1.29
N ALA A 304 -26.73 -15.20 0.81
CA ALA A 304 -26.34 -14.11 1.69
C ALA A 304 -27.54 -13.27 2.14
N LEU A 305 -28.49 -12.98 1.24
CA LEU A 305 -29.66 -12.15 1.56
C LEU A 305 -30.54 -12.75 2.67
N PRO A 306 -30.88 -14.06 2.67
CA PRO A 306 -31.66 -14.65 3.76
C PRO A 306 -30.93 -14.61 5.12
N LEU A 307 -29.60 -14.76 5.11
CA LEU A 307 -28.78 -14.63 6.32
C LEU A 307 -28.74 -13.19 6.84
N LEU A 308 -28.76 -12.21 5.93
CA LEU A 308 -28.82 -10.78 6.29
C LEU A 308 -30.17 -10.43 6.89
N GLU A 309 -31.28 -10.92 6.32
CA GLU A 309 -32.64 -10.70 6.86
C GLU A 309 -32.79 -11.29 8.27
N ASP A 310 -32.37 -12.55 8.47
CA ASP A 310 -32.32 -13.18 9.79
C ASP A 310 -31.43 -12.38 10.76
N PHE A 311 -30.31 -11.83 10.28
CA PHE A 311 -29.45 -11.00 11.12
C PHE A 311 -30.09 -9.66 11.47
N LYS A 312 -30.81 -9.02 10.54
CA LYS A 312 -31.54 -7.76 10.78
C LYS A 312 -32.59 -7.95 11.87
N ALA A 313 -33.43 -8.97 11.73
CA ALA A 313 -34.46 -9.30 12.71
C ALA A 313 -33.86 -9.57 14.10
N TRP A 314 -32.71 -10.27 14.13
CA TRP A 314 -31.97 -10.48 15.37
C TRP A 314 -31.44 -9.16 15.97
N LEU A 315 -30.92 -8.24 15.17
CA LEU A 315 -30.42 -6.94 15.64
C LEU A 315 -31.56 -6.08 16.22
N GLU A 316 -32.69 -5.98 15.52
CA GLU A 316 -33.87 -5.21 15.96
C GLU A 316 -34.43 -5.77 17.28
N THR A 317 -34.55 -7.10 17.38
CA THR A 317 -34.99 -7.77 18.61
C THR A 317 -34.04 -7.55 19.78
N ASN A 318 -32.73 -7.47 19.53
CA ASN A 318 -31.74 -7.28 20.59
C ASN A 318 -31.54 -5.82 20.98
N LEU A 319 -31.86 -4.86 20.11
CA LEU A 319 -31.76 -3.44 20.41
C LEU A 319 -32.65 -3.05 21.60
N THR A 320 -33.84 -3.65 21.73
CA THR A 320 -34.77 -3.41 22.85
C THR A 320 -34.37 -4.12 24.14
N LYS A 321 -33.54 -5.17 24.05
CA LYS A 321 -33.13 -6.03 25.17
C LYS A 321 -31.78 -5.67 25.77
N VAL A 322 -31.14 -4.60 25.31
CA VAL A 322 -29.76 -4.24 25.64
C VAL A 322 -29.73 -2.80 26.18
N PRO A 323 -28.97 -2.51 27.25
CA PRO A 323 -28.87 -1.14 27.79
C PRO A 323 -28.33 -0.14 26.77
N LYS A 324 -28.96 1.04 26.67
CA LYS A 324 -28.69 2.08 25.64
C LYS A 324 -27.24 2.62 25.61
N ASP A 325 -26.48 2.47 26.70
CA ASP A 325 -25.08 2.92 26.77
C ASP A 325 -24.04 1.81 26.64
N SER A 326 -24.49 0.56 26.58
CA SER A 326 -23.57 -0.58 26.50
C SER A 326 -22.81 -0.57 25.16
N PRO A 327 -21.55 -1.04 25.14
CA PRO A 327 -20.78 -1.16 23.90
C PRO A 327 -21.48 -1.98 22.82
N ILE A 328 -22.24 -3.01 23.23
CA ILE A 328 -23.02 -3.85 22.34
C ILE A 328 -24.24 -3.11 21.75
N PHE A 329 -24.91 -2.23 22.52
CA PHE A 329 -25.98 -1.39 21.96
C PHE A 329 -25.44 -0.49 20.86
N LYS A 330 -24.29 0.16 21.09
CA LYS A 330 -23.63 1.02 20.09
C LYS A 330 -23.25 0.24 18.82
N ALA A 331 -22.83 -1.02 18.94
CA ALA A 331 -22.53 -1.88 17.80
C ALA A 331 -23.79 -2.28 16.99
N ILE A 332 -24.87 -2.64 17.68
CA ILE A 332 -26.17 -2.95 17.06
C ILE A 332 -26.72 -1.71 16.36
N GLN A 333 -26.79 -0.59 17.07
CA GLN A 333 -27.29 0.68 16.54
C GLN A 333 -26.49 1.15 15.32
N TYR A 334 -25.16 1.05 15.35
CA TYR A 334 -24.33 1.36 14.19
C TYR A 334 -24.69 0.50 12.97
N SER A 335 -24.86 -0.81 13.18
CA SER A 335 -25.16 -1.74 12.09
C SER A 335 -26.53 -1.47 11.47
N LEU A 336 -27.53 -1.18 12.31
CA LEU A 336 -28.88 -0.81 11.86
C LEU A 336 -28.90 0.53 11.12
N ASN A 337 -28.19 1.55 11.63
CA ASN A 337 -28.12 2.87 10.99
C ASN A 337 -27.44 2.85 9.61
N GLN A 338 -26.59 1.84 9.34
CA GLN A 338 -25.89 1.69 8.07
C GLN A 338 -26.44 0.51 7.26
N TRP A 339 -27.58 -0.06 7.64
CA TRP A 339 -28.05 -1.34 7.13
C TRP A 339 -28.20 -1.34 5.60
N GLU A 340 -28.84 -0.32 5.04
CA GLU A 340 -29.02 -0.16 3.59
C GLU A 340 -27.68 -0.17 2.84
N SER A 341 -26.68 0.57 3.35
CA SER A 341 -25.34 0.57 2.76
C SER A 341 -24.61 -0.76 2.97
N LEU A 342 -24.86 -1.48 4.07
CA LEU A 342 -24.23 -2.77 4.37
C LEU A 342 -24.78 -3.92 3.54
N ILE A 343 -26.04 -3.88 3.10
CA ILE A 343 -26.62 -4.93 2.24
C ILE A 343 -26.37 -4.66 0.76
N ALA A 344 -26.13 -3.41 0.36
CA ALA A 344 -25.95 -3.02 -1.04
C ALA A 344 -24.81 -3.75 -1.79
N TYR A 345 -23.85 -4.38 -1.12
CA TYR A 345 -22.85 -5.23 -1.80
C TYR A 345 -23.49 -6.47 -2.46
N CYS A 346 -24.67 -6.90 -2.01
CA CYS A 346 -25.44 -7.98 -2.63
C CYS A 346 -25.96 -7.60 -4.02
N ASP A 347 -26.14 -6.31 -4.29
CA ASP A 347 -26.68 -5.80 -5.55
C ASP A 347 -25.60 -5.74 -6.65
N TYR A 348 -24.32 -5.68 -6.26
CA TYR A 348 -23.20 -5.51 -7.18
C TYR A 348 -22.17 -6.64 -7.05
N GLY A 349 -22.19 -7.59 -8.00
CA GLY A 349 -21.25 -8.72 -8.03
C GLY A 349 -19.76 -8.35 -8.27
N PHE A 350 -19.47 -7.10 -8.63
CA PHE A 350 -18.10 -6.58 -8.77
C PHE A 350 -17.55 -5.91 -7.50
N VAL A 351 -18.38 -5.77 -6.45
CA VAL A 351 -18.00 -5.16 -5.17
C VAL A 351 -17.62 -6.21 -4.14
N HIS A 352 -16.71 -5.86 -3.23
CA HIS A 352 -16.32 -6.67 -2.09
C HIS A 352 -17.19 -6.39 -0.84
N ILE A 353 -17.39 -7.40 0.00
CA ILE A 353 -18.04 -7.25 1.32
C ILE A 353 -17.29 -6.28 2.27
N SER A 354 -16.00 -6.06 2.00
CA SER A 354 -15.09 -5.29 2.84
C SER A 354 -14.27 -4.27 2.05
N ASN A 355 -13.98 -3.14 2.71
CA ASN A 355 -13.07 -2.08 2.26
C ASN A 355 -11.58 -2.40 2.56
N ALA A 356 -11.25 -3.65 2.88
CA ALA A 356 -9.90 -4.07 3.30
C ALA A 356 -8.80 -3.68 2.30
N LEU A 357 -9.11 -3.56 1.01
CA LEU A 357 -8.13 -3.15 0.00
C LEU A 357 -7.71 -1.69 0.16
N ALA A 358 -8.62 -0.77 0.46
CA ALA A 358 -8.25 0.61 0.80
C ALA A 358 -7.55 0.69 2.16
N GLU A 359 -8.01 -0.07 3.17
CA GLU A 359 -7.32 -0.14 4.47
C GLU A 359 -5.87 -0.66 4.32
N ASN A 360 -5.67 -1.66 3.45
CA ASN A 360 -4.34 -2.19 3.13
C ASN A 360 -3.49 -1.17 2.37
N ALA A 361 -4.10 -0.37 1.49
CA ALA A 361 -3.42 0.69 0.76
C ALA A 361 -2.96 1.83 1.69
N ILE A 362 -3.74 2.22 2.70
CA ILE A 362 -3.32 3.28 3.64
C ILE A 362 -2.37 2.76 4.74
N ARG A 363 -2.31 1.44 4.98
CA ARG A 363 -1.50 0.85 6.05
C ARG A 363 -0.01 1.22 6.01
N PRO A 364 0.70 1.20 4.87
CA PRO A 364 2.11 1.62 4.85
C PRO A 364 2.33 3.06 5.30
N PHE A 365 1.39 3.96 5.02
CA PHE A 365 1.43 5.32 5.54
C PHE A 365 1.32 5.31 7.07
N ALA A 366 0.34 4.57 7.62
CA ALA A 366 0.14 4.47 9.07
C ALA A 366 1.34 3.84 9.79
N VAL A 367 2.02 2.86 9.16
CA VAL A 367 3.25 2.25 9.68
C VAL A 367 4.40 3.24 9.60
N GLY A 368 4.62 3.89 8.45
CA GLY A 368 5.67 4.89 8.28
C GLY A 368 5.52 6.05 9.27
N ARG A 369 4.30 6.51 9.54
CA ARG A 369 4.00 7.58 10.48
C ARG A 369 4.45 7.29 11.92
N ARG A 370 4.69 6.02 12.27
CA ARG A 370 5.31 5.67 13.56
C ARG A 370 6.78 6.08 13.63
N ASN A 371 7.45 6.19 12.48
CA ASN A 371 8.84 6.61 12.35
C ASN A 371 8.99 8.11 12.03
N TRP A 372 7.98 8.71 11.39
CA TRP A 372 7.89 10.16 11.16
C TRP A 372 6.52 10.66 11.67
N LEU A 373 6.49 11.22 12.88
CA LEU A 373 5.24 11.47 13.60
C LEU A 373 4.33 12.54 12.96
N PHE A 374 4.91 13.48 12.22
CA PHE A 374 4.24 14.65 11.65
C PHE A 374 4.88 15.09 10.33
N ALA A 375 4.16 15.91 9.57
CA ALA A 375 4.74 16.75 8.52
C ALA A 375 4.99 18.17 9.06
N ASP A 376 6.07 18.81 8.61
CA ASP A 376 6.38 20.17 9.08
C ASP A 376 5.42 21.21 8.49
N SER A 377 5.03 21.07 7.22
CA SER A 377 4.16 22.02 6.50
C SER A 377 3.15 21.32 5.60
N SER A 378 2.09 22.04 5.21
CA SER A 378 1.06 21.54 4.28
C SER A 378 1.65 21.15 2.93
N ARG A 379 2.67 21.89 2.45
CA ARG A 379 3.41 21.53 1.23
C ARG A 379 4.11 20.17 1.36
N GLY A 380 4.70 19.89 2.51
CA GLY A 380 5.31 18.58 2.79
C GLY A 380 4.28 17.45 2.89
N ALA A 381 3.08 17.74 3.41
CA ALA A 381 1.98 16.78 3.48
C ALA A 381 1.40 16.46 2.09
N ASN A 382 1.19 17.47 1.24
CA ASN A 382 0.79 17.30 -0.16
C ASN A 382 1.82 16.48 -0.95
N ALA A 383 3.09 16.84 -0.86
CA ALA A 383 4.16 16.10 -1.52
C ALA A 383 4.24 14.64 -1.03
N SER A 384 3.97 14.40 0.25
CA SER A 384 3.88 13.03 0.78
C SER A 384 2.73 12.26 0.13
N ALA A 385 1.56 12.87 -0.04
CA ALA A 385 0.41 12.24 -0.72
C ALA A 385 0.76 11.85 -2.16
N THR A 386 1.37 12.76 -2.92
CA THR A 386 1.85 12.49 -4.28
C THR A 386 2.83 11.32 -4.33
N CYS A 387 3.85 11.32 -3.46
CA CYS A 387 4.81 10.20 -3.41
C CYS A 387 4.19 8.88 -2.95
N TYR A 388 3.23 8.88 -2.03
CA TYR A 388 2.51 7.66 -1.62
C TYR A 388 1.64 7.10 -2.74
N SER A 389 1.01 7.96 -3.53
CA SER A 389 0.28 7.59 -4.73
C SER A 389 1.20 6.86 -5.71
N LEU A 390 2.35 7.46 -6.03
CA LEU A 390 3.33 6.85 -6.92
C LEU A 390 3.89 5.53 -6.38
N ARG A 391 4.12 5.42 -5.06
CA ARG A 391 4.62 4.18 -4.44
C ARG A 391 3.63 3.02 -4.55
N GLN A 392 2.33 3.25 -4.33
CA GLN A 392 1.36 2.15 -4.26
C GLN A 392 1.07 1.49 -5.60
N ILE A 393 1.28 2.21 -6.69
CA ILE A 393 1.13 1.71 -8.05
C ILE A 393 2.05 0.51 -8.36
N VAL A 394 3.22 0.49 -7.70
CA VAL A 394 4.40 -0.26 -8.17
C VAL A 394 4.83 -1.32 -7.17
N GLN A 395 4.03 -1.68 -6.17
CA GLN A 395 4.42 -2.79 -5.32
C GLN A 395 4.15 -4.07 -6.13
N ALA A 396 5.12 -4.58 -6.89
CA ALA A 396 5.10 -5.92 -7.48
C ALA A 396 6.47 -6.33 -8.01
N SER A 397 7.42 -6.62 -7.11
CA SER A 397 8.63 -7.41 -7.43
C SER A 397 9.52 -7.72 -6.22
N CYS A 398 9.37 -7.03 -5.08
CA CYS A 398 10.08 -7.48 -3.88
C CYS A 398 9.34 -8.67 -3.23
N THR A 399 9.63 -9.88 -3.70
CA THR A 399 9.75 -11.03 -2.80
C THR A 399 10.96 -10.82 -1.90
N CYS A 400 11.02 -9.71 -1.14
CA CYS A 400 11.84 -9.70 0.04
C CYS A 400 10.97 -10.38 1.10
N ASP A 401 11.29 -11.64 1.34
CA ASP A 401 11.01 -12.33 2.59
C ASP A 401 11.79 -11.56 3.68
N ARG A 402 11.33 -10.34 4.00
CA ARG A 402 11.98 -9.45 4.97
C ARG A 402 11.73 -10.11 6.31
N LEU A 403 12.77 -10.79 6.80
CA LEU A 403 12.97 -11.39 8.13
C LEU A 403 12.74 -12.91 8.30
N SER A 404 12.65 -13.73 7.24
CA SER A 404 12.67 -15.20 7.43
C SER A 404 14.08 -15.75 7.70
N TRP A 405 15.13 -15.05 7.26
CA TRP A 405 16.54 -15.44 7.44
C TRP A 405 17.14 -15.08 8.81
N PHE A 406 16.48 -14.20 9.59
CA PHE A 406 16.95 -13.79 10.93
C PHE A 406 16.46 -14.71 12.06
N ALA A 407 15.38 -15.47 11.83
CA ALA A 407 14.78 -16.35 12.84
C ALA A 407 15.65 -17.53 13.30
N PRO A 408 16.51 -18.15 12.44
CA PRO A 408 17.44 -19.20 12.90
C PRO A 408 18.56 -18.65 13.78
N TRP A 409 19.11 -17.46 13.46
CA TRP A 409 20.20 -16.83 14.22
C TRP A 409 19.77 -16.44 15.64
N LEU A 410 18.52 -15.98 15.81
CA LEU A 410 17.94 -15.68 17.13
C LEU A 410 17.66 -16.94 17.99
N LYS A 411 17.56 -18.13 17.37
CA LYS A 411 17.44 -19.40 18.12
C LYS A 411 18.77 -19.88 18.67
N GLU A 412 19.88 -19.56 18.01
CA GLU A 412 21.25 -19.87 18.48
C GLU A 412 21.77 -18.79 19.46
N ALA A 413 21.28 -17.55 19.36
CA ALA A 413 21.57 -16.48 20.32
C ALA A 413 20.81 -16.59 21.66
N LYS A 414 20.41 -17.81 22.07
CA LYS A 414 19.72 -18.09 23.34
C LYS A 414 20.62 -18.06 24.58
N GLY A 415 21.85 -17.56 24.46
CA GLY A 415 22.81 -17.47 25.57
C GLY A 415 22.85 -16.13 26.30
N TYR A 416 22.55 -15.01 25.65
CA TYR A 416 22.77 -13.68 26.25
C TYR A 416 21.80 -12.65 25.69
N LEU A 417 21.18 -11.90 26.61
CA LEU A 417 20.37 -10.66 26.44
C LEU A 417 18.84 -10.80 26.59
N PHE A 418 18.43 -10.52 27.83
CA PHE A 418 17.22 -9.84 28.30
C PHE A 418 15.83 -10.34 27.89
N ASP A 419 15.21 -10.98 28.88
CA ASP A 419 13.79 -11.29 29.03
C ASP A 419 12.99 -9.98 29.27
N GLY A 420 11.97 -9.68 28.45
CA GLY A 420 11.11 -8.52 28.71
C GLY A 420 10.32 -7.88 27.56
N ALA A 421 10.47 -8.31 26.29
CA ALA A 421 9.80 -7.64 25.16
C ALA A 421 9.09 -8.56 24.15
N ILE A 422 8.64 -9.75 24.58
CA ILE A 422 7.89 -10.69 23.72
C ILE A 422 6.38 -10.41 23.83
N GLY A 423 5.96 -9.26 23.33
CA GLY A 423 4.56 -8.84 23.38
C GLY A 423 4.22 -7.81 22.31
N ARG A 424 4.48 -8.12 21.03
CA ARG A 424 3.85 -7.50 19.81
C ARG A 424 4.50 -7.94 18.48
N TRP A 425 4.65 -9.24 18.24
CA TRP A 425 5.19 -9.73 16.94
C TRP A 425 4.13 -10.22 15.94
N ASP A 426 2.84 -10.24 16.31
CA ASP A 426 1.73 -10.68 15.45
C ASP A 426 1.24 -9.65 14.40
N SER A 427 2.08 -8.68 13.99
CA SER A 427 1.71 -7.65 13.01
C SER A 427 2.43 -7.76 11.66
N ILE A 428 3.24 -8.80 11.42
CA ILE A 428 3.99 -9.00 10.17
C ILE A 428 3.21 -9.94 9.22
N GLY A 429 1.91 -9.67 9.02
CA GLY A 429 0.99 -10.60 8.37
C GLY A 429 0.02 -9.99 7.36
N ALA A 430 0.31 -8.84 6.74
CA ALA A 430 -0.60 -8.28 5.73
C ALA A 430 0.11 -7.36 4.71
N TYR A 431 0.64 -7.91 3.60
CA TYR A 431 1.28 -7.10 2.56
C TYR A 431 1.24 -7.64 1.11
N ILE A 432 0.16 -8.29 0.63
CA ILE A 432 0.24 -8.99 -0.68
C ILE A 432 -0.72 -8.51 -1.80
N GLU A 433 -1.66 -7.58 -1.59
CA GLU A 433 -2.69 -7.38 -2.63
C GLU A 433 -2.48 -6.21 -3.61
N THR A 434 -1.78 -5.12 -3.24
CA THR A 434 -1.40 -4.08 -4.22
C THR A 434 -0.19 -4.53 -5.05
N ALA A 435 0.77 -5.15 -4.36
CA ALA A 435 1.46 -6.43 -4.62
C ALA A 435 1.64 -6.96 -6.06
N LYS A 436 0.53 -7.07 -6.79
CA LYS A 436 0.43 -7.85 -8.03
C LYS A 436 -0.18 -7.05 -9.17
N ALA A 437 -0.82 -5.92 -8.86
CA ALA A 437 -1.77 -5.28 -9.77
C ALA A 437 -1.12 -4.76 -11.05
N ASN A 438 0.14 -4.27 -10.99
CA ASN A 438 0.87 -3.76 -12.17
C ASN A 438 2.22 -4.44 -12.46
N GLY A 439 2.75 -5.30 -11.59
CA GLY A 439 3.96 -6.11 -11.91
C GLY A 439 5.29 -5.34 -12.01
N LEU A 440 5.40 -4.14 -11.41
CA LEU A 440 6.60 -3.30 -11.48
C LEU A 440 7.37 -3.25 -10.15
N GLU A 441 8.65 -2.87 -10.17
CA GLU A 441 9.45 -2.58 -8.96
C GLU A 441 9.46 -1.08 -8.63
N PRO A 442 9.17 -0.65 -7.37
CA PRO A 442 9.00 0.75 -6.99
C PRO A 442 10.14 1.68 -7.39
N SER A 443 11.38 1.33 -7.06
CA SER A 443 12.53 2.20 -7.31
C SER A 443 12.74 2.40 -8.80
N SER A 444 12.57 1.34 -9.60
CA SER A 444 12.72 1.33 -11.04
C SER A 444 11.65 2.14 -11.76
N TYR A 445 10.39 2.10 -11.30
CA TYR A 445 9.35 2.95 -11.88
C TYR A 445 9.54 4.42 -11.50
N ILE A 446 9.81 4.71 -10.22
CA ILE A 446 10.05 6.09 -9.78
C ILE A 446 11.24 6.69 -10.53
N GLN A 447 12.30 5.90 -10.71
CA GLN A 447 13.45 6.29 -11.54
C GLN A 447 13.02 6.60 -12.98
N HIS A 448 12.29 5.69 -13.61
CA HIS A 448 11.81 5.88 -14.97
C HIS A 448 10.96 7.16 -15.11
N VAL A 449 10.01 7.39 -14.22
CA VAL A 449 9.20 8.62 -14.22
C VAL A 449 10.11 9.85 -14.08
N LEU A 450 11.04 9.85 -13.13
CA LEU A 450 11.97 10.97 -12.92
C LEU A 450 12.87 11.26 -14.12
N ASP A 451 13.30 10.23 -14.84
CA ASP A 451 14.17 10.35 -16.02
C ASP A 451 13.45 10.97 -17.22
N HIS A 452 12.13 10.82 -17.33
CA HIS A 452 11.39 11.14 -18.55
C HIS A 452 10.34 12.24 -18.37
N ILE A 453 9.86 12.50 -17.15
CA ILE A 453 8.76 13.45 -16.91
C ILE A 453 9.13 14.90 -17.27
N ALA A 454 10.42 15.24 -17.23
CA ALA A 454 10.89 16.57 -17.62
C ALA A 454 10.73 16.85 -19.13
N ASP A 455 10.75 15.81 -19.95
CA ASP A 455 10.64 15.88 -21.41
C ASP A 455 9.23 15.46 -21.91
N ALA A 456 8.31 15.15 -21.00
CA ALA A 456 6.91 14.79 -21.27
C ALA A 456 6.03 16.04 -21.49
N ASP A 457 6.34 16.77 -22.55
CA ASP A 457 5.69 18.03 -22.97
C ASP A 457 4.33 17.85 -23.69
N THR A 458 3.92 16.60 -23.90
CA THR A 458 2.70 16.21 -24.64
C THR A 458 1.90 15.20 -23.85
N LEU A 459 0.59 15.13 -24.08
CA LEU A 459 -0.29 14.19 -23.38
C LEU A 459 0.14 12.74 -23.63
N GLU A 460 0.52 12.40 -24.85
CA GLU A 460 0.95 11.06 -25.24
C GLU A 460 2.21 10.64 -24.48
N LYS A 461 3.18 11.55 -24.32
CA LYS A 461 4.38 11.28 -23.54
C LYS A 461 4.06 11.13 -22.06
N LEU A 462 3.12 11.90 -21.53
CA LEU A 462 2.69 11.78 -20.13
C LEU A 462 1.92 10.48 -19.89
N GLU A 463 1.05 10.09 -20.82
CA GLU A 463 0.35 8.81 -20.82
C GLU A 463 1.32 7.63 -20.88
N ALA A 464 2.40 7.74 -21.65
CA ALA A 464 3.44 6.69 -21.70
C ALA A 464 4.09 6.44 -20.32
N LEU A 465 4.07 7.42 -19.41
CA LEU A 465 4.58 7.28 -18.04
C LEU A 465 3.57 6.64 -17.08
N LEU A 466 2.33 6.38 -17.51
CA LEU A 466 1.36 5.65 -16.71
C LEU A 466 1.83 4.22 -16.45
N PRO A 467 1.52 3.66 -15.27
CA PRO A 467 2.13 2.41 -14.83
C PRO A 467 1.75 1.18 -15.64
N TRP A 468 0.54 1.15 -16.19
CA TRP A 468 0.07 0.06 -17.05
C TRP A 468 0.64 0.12 -18.47
N ASN A 469 1.27 1.24 -18.87
CA ASN A 469 1.91 1.39 -20.17
C ASN A 469 3.39 0.95 -20.16
N ARG A 470 3.95 0.64 -18.99
CA ARG A 470 5.34 0.20 -18.85
C ARG A 470 5.48 -1.31 -19.06
N ALA A 471 6.45 -1.70 -19.88
CA ALA A 471 6.85 -3.09 -20.01
C ALA A 471 7.31 -3.65 -18.66
N LYS A 472 6.81 -4.83 -18.28
CA LYS A 472 7.23 -5.52 -17.06
C LYS A 472 8.71 -5.86 -17.19
N ALA A 473 9.50 -5.60 -16.15
CA ALA A 473 10.87 -6.11 -16.08
C ALA A 473 10.78 -7.64 -16.08
N GLY A 474 11.41 -8.28 -17.08
CA GLY A 474 11.42 -9.74 -17.26
C GLY A 474 12.22 -10.48 -16.20
#